data_AF-A0A949RV48-F1
#
_entry.id   AF-A0A949RV48-F1
#
_cell.length_a   1.000
_cell.length_b   1.000
_cell.length_c   1.000
_cell.angle_alpha   90.00
_cell.angle_beta   90.00
_cell.angle_gamma   90.00
#
_symmetry.space_group_name_H-M   'P 1'
#
loop_
_entity.id
_entity.type
_entity.pdbx_description
1 polymer ?
#
loop_
_entity_poly.entity_id
_entity_poly.type
_entity_poly.pdbx_seq_one_letter_code
_entity_poly.pdbx_strand_id
1 'polypeptide(L)'
;MVWPRGPAVLRYAAMTAKAIETEFQHFFSGMSLMGWIGHFLAIAFFGVAVPLKQGFDFLDVTLLLAYACLPCLFAAPLVAESVASRKAQPPAEGYQAQVITPFLFAIAWNALILGSGFFTVNAANWHGRVILPPAAILVNVLILSMAATLFASAVTGWLSLNVATASIAKAHSRRLFLLVLVLVLMWIRLAPESWKRVVGNRLIPGEISFVVLPLALLLTWLGLLIIRAGSRRRAEDAEGPLLKLD
;
A
#
# COMPACT_ATOMS: atom_id res chain seq x y z
N MET A 1 10.15 23.72 16.89
CA MET A 1 9.16 23.41 15.83
C MET A 1 7.79 23.85 16.34
N VAL A 2 7.37 25.06 16.00
CA VAL A 2 6.10 25.61 16.49
C VAL A 2 4.99 25.03 15.62
N TRP A 3 4.19 24.12 16.17
CA TRP A 3 2.99 23.66 15.47
C TRP A 3 2.03 24.85 15.31
N PRO A 4 1.55 25.14 14.09
CA PRO A 4 0.54 26.18 13.92
C PRO A 4 -0.67 25.85 14.80
N ARG A 5 -1.14 26.79 15.62
CA ARG A 5 -2.34 26.58 16.46
C ARG A 5 -3.59 27.06 15.71
N GLY A 6 -4.68 26.31 15.84
CA GLY A 6 -6.04 26.67 15.45
C GLY A 6 -6.30 26.73 13.93
N PRO A 7 -6.53 27.92 13.35
CA PRO A 7 -7.05 28.06 11.99
C PRO A 7 -6.07 27.60 10.89
N ALA A 8 -4.77 27.64 11.15
CA ALA A 8 -3.76 27.23 10.16
C ALA A 8 -3.72 25.71 9.93
N VAL A 9 -3.96 24.89 10.97
CA VAL A 9 -4.04 23.42 10.81
C VAL A 9 -5.28 23.03 10.02
N LEU A 10 -6.42 23.67 10.30
CA LEU A 10 -7.66 23.43 9.57
C LEU A 10 -7.53 23.82 8.09
N ARG A 11 -6.90 24.98 7.80
CA ARG A 11 -6.60 25.37 6.41
C ARG A 11 -5.68 24.38 5.71
N TYR A 12 -4.62 23.92 6.39
CA TYR A 12 -3.71 22.92 5.83
C TYR A 12 -4.40 21.60 5.53
N ALA A 13 -5.23 21.10 6.47
CA ALA A 13 -6.01 19.89 6.28
C ALA A 13 -7.01 20.03 5.12
N ALA A 14 -7.72 21.15 5.02
CA ALA A 14 -8.66 21.43 3.93
C ALA A 14 -7.95 21.52 2.56
N MET A 15 -6.80 22.19 2.48
CA MET A 15 -5.99 22.23 1.26
C MET A 15 -5.49 20.84 0.86
N THR A 16 -5.05 20.03 1.83
CA THR A 16 -4.59 18.66 1.57
C THR A 16 -5.74 17.77 1.11
N ALA A 17 -6.91 17.87 1.73
CA ALA A 17 -8.10 17.13 1.33
C ALA A 17 -8.55 17.48 -0.09
N LYS A 18 -8.58 18.77 -0.45
CA LYS A 18 -8.88 19.24 -1.81
C LYS A 18 -7.85 18.75 -2.83
N ALA A 19 -6.57 18.72 -2.46
CA ALA A 19 -5.52 18.19 -3.33
C ALA A 19 -5.69 16.68 -3.54
N ILE A 20 -6.02 15.91 -2.48
CA ILE A 20 -6.31 14.48 -2.59
C ILE A 20 -7.53 14.24 -3.49
N GLU A 21 -8.60 15.02 -3.33
CA GLU A 21 -9.81 14.93 -4.17
C GLU A 21 -9.49 15.21 -5.64
N THR A 22 -8.71 16.26 -5.91
CA THR A 22 -8.30 16.62 -7.27
C THR A 22 -7.45 15.53 -7.90
N GLU A 23 -6.45 15.02 -7.15
CA GLU A 23 -5.65 13.87 -7.60
C GLU A 23 -6.52 12.64 -7.82
N PHE A 24 -7.55 12.41 -7.00
CA PHE A 24 -8.46 11.29 -7.16
C PHE A 24 -9.27 11.42 -8.44
N GLN A 25 -9.88 12.58 -8.72
CA GLN A 25 -10.61 12.83 -9.97
C GLN A 25 -9.70 12.66 -11.20
N HIS A 26 -8.49 13.20 -11.13
CA HIS A 26 -7.50 13.06 -12.20
C HIS A 26 -7.09 11.58 -12.38
N PHE A 27 -6.85 10.88 -11.29
CA PHE A 27 -6.47 9.47 -11.29
C PHE A 27 -7.54 8.57 -11.93
N PHE A 28 -8.81 8.76 -11.57
CA PHE A 28 -9.92 7.97 -12.11
C PHE A 28 -10.19 8.29 -13.58
N SER A 29 -10.10 9.57 -13.98
CA SER A 29 -10.28 9.96 -15.38
C SER A 29 -9.12 9.51 -16.28
N GLY A 30 -7.91 9.39 -15.74
CA GLY A 30 -6.73 8.89 -16.46
C GLY A 30 -6.61 7.37 -16.53
N MET A 31 -7.45 6.61 -15.81
CA MET A 31 -7.31 5.15 -15.77
C MET A 31 -7.86 4.51 -17.05
N SER A 32 -6.95 3.93 -17.84
CA SER A 32 -7.34 3.17 -19.04
C SER A 32 -8.26 1.99 -18.71
N LEU A 33 -9.09 1.59 -19.67
CA LEU A 33 -9.93 0.38 -19.57
C LEU A 33 -9.12 -0.87 -19.21
N MET A 34 -7.91 -1.00 -19.76
CA MET A 34 -6.98 -2.09 -19.43
C MET A 34 -6.53 -2.07 -17.96
N GLY A 35 -6.36 -0.88 -17.39
CA GLY A 35 -6.10 -0.72 -15.95
C GLY A 35 -7.25 -1.27 -15.11
N TRP A 36 -8.49 -0.88 -15.43
CA TRP A 36 -9.68 -1.40 -14.75
C TRP A 36 -9.82 -2.92 -14.86
N ILE A 37 -9.64 -3.47 -16.06
CA ILE A 37 -9.66 -4.91 -16.29
C ILE A 37 -8.68 -5.62 -15.37
N GLY A 38 -7.46 -5.08 -15.20
CA GLY A 38 -6.47 -5.65 -14.28
C GLY A 38 -6.95 -5.73 -12.82
N HIS A 39 -7.64 -4.70 -12.33
CA HIS A 39 -8.16 -4.68 -10.95
C HIS A 39 -9.33 -5.65 -10.76
N PHE A 40 -10.27 -5.71 -11.71
CA PHE A 40 -11.36 -6.69 -11.68
C PHE A 40 -10.85 -8.12 -11.80
N LEU A 41 -9.85 -8.34 -12.65
CA LEU A 41 -9.18 -9.63 -12.77
C LEU A 41 -8.52 -10.03 -11.45
N ALA A 42 -7.90 -9.08 -10.75
CA ALA A 42 -7.35 -9.34 -9.42
C ALA A 42 -8.43 -9.72 -8.39
N ILE A 43 -9.61 -9.07 -8.39
CA ILE A 43 -10.73 -9.52 -7.56
C ILE A 43 -11.17 -10.93 -7.96
N ALA A 44 -11.35 -11.21 -9.24
CA ALA A 44 -11.80 -12.52 -9.70
C ALA A 44 -10.81 -13.63 -9.28
N PHE A 45 -9.50 -13.40 -9.41
CA PHE A 45 -8.50 -14.38 -9.04
C PHE A 45 -8.26 -14.46 -7.53
N PHE A 46 -7.90 -13.35 -6.89
CA PHE A 46 -7.51 -13.34 -5.48
C PHE A 46 -8.71 -13.28 -4.53
N GLY A 47 -9.81 -12.65 -4.95
CA GLY A 47 -11.04 -12.55 -4.15
C GLY A 47 -12.02 -13.71 -4.36
N VAL A 48 -11.90 -14.49 -5.44
CA VAL A 48 -12.84 -15.60 -5.70
C VAL A 48 -12.12 -16.92 -5.97
N ALA A 49 -11.32 -17.02 -7.04
CA ALA A 49 -10.76 -18.30 -7.47
C ALA A 49 -9.81 -18.94 -6.44
N VAL A 50 -8.90 -18.16 -5.85
CA VAL A 50 -7.97 -18.64 -4.82
C VAL A 50 -8.71 -19.06 -3.54
N PRO A 51 -9.57 -18.22 -2.93
CA PRO A 51 -10.40 -18.62 -1.79
C PRO A 51 -11.24 -19.87 -2.05
N LEU A 52 -11.84 -20.00 -3.24
CA LEU A 52 -12.64 -21.16 -3.61
C LEU A 52 -11.79 -22.44 -3.66
N LYS A 53 -10.57 -22.37 -4.18
CA LYS A 53 -9.65 -23.51 -4.22
C LYS A 53 -9.12 -23.89 -2.84
N GLN A 54 -8.85 -22.91 -1.97
CA GLN A 54 -8.29 -23.15 -0.65
C GLN A 54 -9.35 -23.54 0.40
N GLY A 55 -10.61 -23.13 0.22
CA GLY A 55 -11.67 -23.40 1.19
C GLY A 55 -11.35 -22.76 2.55
N PHE A 56 -11.42 -23.54 3.64
CA PHE A 56 -11.13 -23.04 4.98
C PHE A 56 -9.67 -22.66 5.22
N ASP A 57 -8.74 -23.24 4.47
CA ASP A 57 -7.31 -22.88 4.54
C ASP A 57 -7.05 -21.44 4.07
N PHE A 58 -8.03 -20.81 3.40
CA PHE A 58 -7.97 -19.39 3.09
C PHE A 58 -7.87 -18.50 4.35
N LEU A 59 -8.46 -18.96 5.46
CA LEU A 59 -8.46 -18.26 6.74
C LEU A 59 -7.17 -18.47 7.54
N ASP A 60 -6.21 -19.23 6.99
CA ASP A 60 -4.89 -19.38 7.59
C ASP A 60 -4.18 -18.02 7.69
N VAL A 61 -3.59 -17.78 8.87
CA VAL A 61 -2.93 -16.49 9.19
C VAL A 61 -1.82 -16.17 8.19
N THR A 62 -1.10 -17.19 7.72
CA THR A 62 -0.02 -17.04 6.75
C THR A 62 -0.55 -16.53 5.42
N LEU A 63 -1.69 -17.07 4.96
CA LEU A 63 -2.31 -16.63 3.71
C LEU A 63 -2.87 -15.21 3.86
N LEU A 64 -3.52 -14.90 4.99
CA LEU A 64 -4.01 -13.54 5.27
C LEU A 64 -2.86 -12.52 5.31
N LEU A 65 -1.71 -12.88 5.88
CA LEU A 65 -0.51 -12.03 5.86
C LEU A 65 0.04 -11.84 4.45
N ALA A 66 0.00 -12.86 3.60
CA ALA A 66 0.36 -12.70 2.19
C ALA A 66 -0.59 -11.74 1.46
N TYR A 67 -1.90 -11.83 1.75
CA TYR A 67 -2.90 -10.89 1.24
C TYR A 67 -2.72 -9.47 1.77
N ALA A 68 -2.20 -9.28 2.98
CA ALA A 68 -1.85 -7.95 3.50
C ALA A 68 -0.82 -7.23 2.62
N CYS A 69 0.06 -7.95 1.93
CA CYS A 69 1.07 -7.38 1.04
C CYS A 69 0.57 -7.11 -0.38
N LEU A 70 -0.59 -7.66 -0.77
CA LEU A 70 -1.19 -7.50 -2.09
C LEU A 70 -1.38 -6.02 -2.50
N PRO A 71 -1.89 -5.10 -1.67
CA PRO A 71 -2.05 -3.69 -2.06
C PRO A 71 -0.75 -2.99 -2.43
N CYS A 72 0.40 -3.46 -1.94
CA CYS A 72 1.70 -2.90 -2.33
C CYS A 72 1.95 -3.05 -3.84
N LEU A 73 1.43 -4.13 -4.47
CA LEU A 73 1.54 -4.37 -5.91
C LEU A 73 0.74 -3.36 -6.74
N PHE A 74 -0.40 -2.91 -6.23
CA PHE A 74 -1.23 -1.92 -6.91
C PHE A 74 -0.71 -0.51 -6.64
N ALA A 75 -0.37 -0.20 -5.38
CA ALA A 75 0.03 1.16 -5.02
C ALA A 75 1.31 1.60 -5.76
N ALA A 76 2.33 0.75 -5.84
CA ALA A 76 3.62 1.12 -6.43
C ALA A 76 3.54 1.65 -7.89
N PRO A 77 2.97 0.92 -8.88
CA PRO A 77 2.89 1.42 -10.25
C PRO A 77 2.03 2.68 -10.38
N LEU A 78 0.99 2.82 -9.55
CA LEU A 78 0.09 3.98 -9.56
C LEU A 78 0.76 5.22 -8.98
N VAL A 79 1.53 5.09 -7.88
CA VAL A 79 2.35 6.19 -7.34
C VAL A 79 3.42 6.61 -8.34
N ALA A 80 4.10 5.65 -8.97
CA ALA A 80 5.13 5.96 -9.96
C ALA A 80 4.56 6.76 -11.14
N GLU A 81 3.35 6.42 -11.59
CA GLU A 81 2.64 7.16 -12.63
C GLU A 81 2.21 8.56 -12.20
N SER A 82 1.61 8.67 -11.01
CA SER A 82 1.13 9.94 -10.46
C SER A 82 2.29 10.93 -10.26
N VAL A 83 3.40 10.47 -9.68
CA VAL A 83 4.58 11.33 -9.44
C VAL A 83 5.28 11.69 -10.74
N ALA A 84 5.43 10.75 -11.68
CA ALA A 84 6.17 11.02 -12.91
C ALA A 84 5.39 11.87 -13.93
N SER A 85 4.07 11.70 -14.02
CA SER A 85 3.23 12.48 -14.96
C SER A 85 3.23 13.98 -14.65
N ARG A 86 3.42 14.35 -13.38
CA ARG A 86 3.39 15.73 -12.91
C ARG A 86 4.77 16.30 -12.60
N LYS A 87 5.85 15.70 -13.10
CA LYS A 87 7.22 16.18 -12.86
C LYS A 87 7.44 17.62 -13.38
N ALA A 88 6.73 18.00 -14.45
CA ALA A 88 6.82 19.33 -15.07
C ALA A 88 5.77 20.35 -14.58
N GLN A 89 4.78 19.93 -13.79
CA GLN A 89 3.74 20.83 -13.30
C GLN A 89 4.18 21.47 -11.98
N PRO A 90 4.04 22.80 -11.81
CA PRO A 90 4.33 23.48 -10.55
C PRO A 90 3.44 22.95 -9.41
N PRO A 91 3.85 23.13 -8.15
CA PRO A 91 3.38 22.36 -6.98
C PRO A 91 1.97 22.76 -6.47
N ALA A 92 1.00 22.94 -7.37
CA ALA A 92 -0.39 23.20 -6.97
C ALA A 92 -0.98 22.03 -6.16
N GLU A 93 -0.58 20.80 -6.50
CA GLU A 93 -0.92 19.56 -5.79
C GLU A 93 0.35 19.02 -5.13
N GLY A 94 0.43 19.10 -3.80
CA GLY A 94 1.63 18.71 -3.06
C GLY A 94 2.00 17.25 -3.32
N TYR A 95 3.31 16.94 -3.39
CA TYR A 95 3.86 15.58 -3.55
C TYR A 95 3.17 14.51 -2.67
N GLN A 96 2.71 14.90 -1.48
CA GLN A 96 1.99 14.02 -0.57
C GLN A 96 0.68 13.49 -1.17
N ALA A 97 -0.09 14.32 -1.88
CA ALA A 97 -1.35 13.89 -2.51
C ALA A 97 -1.09 12.82 -3.59
N GLN A 98 -0.04 12.98 -4.38
CA GLN A 98 0.37 12.01 -5.43
C GLN A 98 0.78 10.64 -4.86
N VAL A 99 1.23 10.59 -3.61
CA VAL A 99 1.56 9.34 -2.92
C VAL A 99 0.36 8.78 -2.15
N ILE A 100 -0.39 9.63 -1.46
CA ILE A 100 -1.50 9.25 -0.59
C ILE A 100 -2.71 8.76 -1.41
N THR A 101 -3.03 9.41 -2.52
CA THR A 101 -4.20 9.04 -3.34
C THR A 101 -4.10 7.60 -3.87
N PRO A 102 -3.01 7.18 -4.53
CA PRO A 102 -2.86 5.78 -4.93
C PRO A 102 -2.76 4.79 -3.76
N PHE A 103 -2.18 5.21 -2.63
CA PHE A 103 -2.16 4.41 -1.40
C PHE A 103 -3.59 4.10 -0.92
N LEU A 104 -4.44 5.11 -0.78
CA LEU A 104 -5.83 4.94 -0.34
C LEU A 104 -6.62 4.06 -1.32
N PHE A 105 -6.42 4.28 -2.62
CA PHE A 105 -7.03 3.47 -3.67
C PHE A 105 -6.62 2.00 -3.54
N ALA A 106 -5.34 1.70 -3.38
CA ALA A 106 -4.86 0.33 -3.22
C ALA A 106 -5.43 -0.36 -1.97
N ILE A 107 -5.54 0.37 -0.84
CA ILE A 107 -6.15 -0.16 0.39
C ILE A 107 -7.63 -0.46 0.19
N ALA A 108 -8.38 0.42 -0.49
CA ALA A 108 -9.78 0.18 -0.81
C ALA A 108 -9.96 -1.09 -1.67
N TRP A 109 -9.12 -1.28 -2.69
CA TRP A 109 -9.15 -2.51 -3.50
C TRP A 109 -8.78 -3.75 -2.72
N ASN A 110 -7.80 -3.67 -1.81
CA ASN A 110 -7.47 -4.81 -0.96
C ASN A 110 -8.63 -5.19 -0.04
N ALA A 111 -9.35 -4.20 0.51
CA ALA A 111 -10.55 -4.46 1.30
C ALA A 111 -11.64 -5.18 0.46
N LEU A 112 -11.82 -4.80 -0.81
CA LEU A 112 -12.72 -5.50 -1.72
C LEU A 112 -12.26 -6.93 -2.03
N ILE A 113 -10.95 -7.15 -2.25
CA ILE A 113 -10.38 -8.49 -2.49
C ILE A 113 -10.55 -9.38 -1.26
N LEU A 114 -10.23 -8.89 -0.06
CA LEU A 114 -10.40 -9.64 1.19
C LEU A 114 -11.88 -9.89 1.48
N GLY A 115 -12.73 -8.88 1.32
CA GLY A 115 -14.17 -9.00 1.54
C GLY A 115 -14.82 -10.01 0.60
N SER A 116 -14.47 -9.98 -0.70
CA SER A 116 -14.91 -10.99 -1.66
C SER A 116 -14.35 -12.37 -1.35
N GLY A 117 -13.11 -12.46 -0.85
CA GLY A 117 -12.52 -13.73 -0.40
C GLY A 117 -13.28 -14.36 0.75
N PHE A 118 -13.56 -13.58 1.80
CA PHE A 118 -14.37 -14.03 2.93
C PHE A 118 -15.78 -14.42 2.49
N PHE A 119 -16.41 -13.62 1.63
CA PHE A 119 -17.72 -13.93 1.07
C PHE A 119 -17.70 -15.26 0.30
N THR A 120 -16.69 -15.46 -0.56
CA THR A 120 -16.54 -16.68 -1.37
C THR A 120 -16.38 -17.92 -0.51
N VAL A 121 -15.52 -17.90 0.52
CA VAL A 121 -15.32 -19.04 1.42
C VAL A 121 -16.60 -19.38 2.19
N ASN A 122 -17.30 -18.35 2.68
CA ASN A 122 -18.56 -18.53 3.40
C ASN A 122 -19.67 -19.06 2.50
N ALA A 123 -19.79 -18.56 1.27
CA ALA A 123 -20.79 -19.03 0.32
C ALA A 123 -20.51 -20.47 -0.13
N ALA A 124 -19.25 -20.82 -0.39
CA ALA A 124 -18.85 -22.16 -0.83
C ALA A 124 -18.96 -23.22 0.27
N ASN A 125 -18.77 -22.83 1.54
CA ASN A 125 -18.77 -23.74 2.69
C ASN A 125 -19.86 -23.35 3.71
N TRP A 126 -21.05 -23.00 3.22
CA TRP A 126 -22.10 -22.48 4.09
C TRP A 126 -22.68 -23.56 5.00
N HIS A 127 -22.45 -23.42 6.31
CA HIS A 127 -23.00 -24.29 7.36
C HIS A 127 -24.03 -23.55 8.25
N GLY A 128 -24.66 -22.47 7.74
CA GLY A 128 -25.62 -21.66 8.49
C GLY A 128 -25.00 -20.66 9.48
N ARG A 129 -23.67 -20.51 9.48
CA ARG A 129 -22.94 -19.52 10.29
C ARG A 129 -21.84 -18.89 9.46
N VAL A 130 -21.62 -17.59 9.69
CA VAL A 130 -20.52 -16.86 9.07
C VAL A 130 -19.22 -17.20 9.81
N ILE A 131 -18.25 -17.75 9.08
CA ILE A 131 -16.93 -18.12 9.56
C ILE A 131 -15.97 -17.01 9.17
N LEU A 132 -15.39 -16.35 10.17
CA LEU A 132 -14.42 -15.27 10.03
C LEU A 132 -13.19 -15.57 10.88
N PRO A 133 -12.00 -15.07 10.49
CA PRO A 133 -10.83 -15.19 11.33
C PRO A 133 -11.03 -14.39 12.62
N PRO A 134 -10.35 -14.75 13.73
CA PRO A 134 -10.39 -13.97 14.95
C PRO A 134 -10.11 -12.48 14.69
N ALA A 135 -10.92 -11.59 15.26
CA ALA A 135 -10.87 -10.15 14.98
C ALA A 135 -9.47 -9.56 15.21
N ALA A 136 -8.73 -10.07 16.21
CA ALA A 136 -7.36 -9.67 16.48
C ALA A 136 -6.42 -9.93 15.28
N ILE A 137 -6.55 -11.08 14.60
CA ILE A 137 -5.75 -11.38 13.39
C ILE A 137 -6.14 -10.43 12.28
N LEU A 138 -7.45 -10.24 12.04
CA LEU A 138 -7.95 -9.37 10.97
C LEU A 138 -7.44 -7.92 11.13
N VAL A 139 -7.54 -7.36 12.34
CA VAL A 139 -7.06 -6.00 12.64
C VAL A 139 -5.55 -5.88 12.42
N ASN A 140 -4.76 -6.86 12.90
CA ASN A 140 -3.30 -6.86 12.69
C ASN A 140 -2.93 -6.95 11.21
N VAL A 141 -3.59 -7.83 10.45
CA VAL A 141 -3.41 -7.98 9.00
C VAL A 141 -3.72 -6.67 8.27
N LEU A 142 -4.81 -5.99 8.64
CA LEU A 142 -5.17 -4.69 8.05
C LEU A 142 -4.17 -3.59 8.41
N ILE A 143 -3.75 -3.49 9.67
CA ILE A 143 -2.75 -2.50 10.12
C ILE A 143 -1.42 -2.72 9.39
N LEU A 144 -0.95 -3.97 9.32
CA LEU A 144 0.26 -4.31 8.60
C LEU A 144 0.14 -3.98 7.10
N SER A 145 -1.00 -4.30 6.49
CA SER A 145 -1.29 -4.01 5.09
C SER A 145 -1.21 -2.50 4.80
N MET A 146 -1.83 -1.68 5.65
CA MET A 146 -1.77 -0.22 5.55
C MET A 146 -0.34 0.30 5.70
N ALA A 147 0.38 -0.14 6.74
CA ALA A 147 1.75 0.30 6.99
C ALA A 147 2.71 -0.09 5.85
N ALA A 148 2.65 -1.34 5.39
CA ALA A 148 3.48 -1.83 4.29
C ALA A 148 3.17 -1.10 2.97
N THR A 149 1.88 -0.87 2.67
CA THR A 149 1.47 -0.17 1.45
C THR A 149 1.88 1.29 1.49
N LEU A 150 1.75 1.98 2.64
CA LEU A 150 2.23 3.35 2.80
C LEU A 150 3.75 3.43 2.59
N PHE A 151 4.50 2.52 3.20
CA PHE A 151 5.95 2.45 3.04
C PHE A 151 6.35 2.20 1.58
N ALA A 152 5.74 1.22 0.91
CA ALA A 152 5.99 0.91 -0.49
C ALA A 152 5.65 2.09 -1.41
N SER A 153 4.54 2.78 -1.14
CA SER A 153 4.11 3.99 -1.84
C SER A 153 5.13 5.11 -1.68
N ALA A 154 5.59 5.35 -0.44
CA ALA A 154 6.58 6.37 -0.14
C ALA A 154 7.92 6.12 -0.85
N VAL A 155 8.44 4.89 -0.77
CA VAL A 155 9.68 4.47 -1.46
C VAL A 155 9.53 4.66 -2.97
N THR A 156 8.40 4.24 -3.53
CA THR A 156 8.18 4.34 -4.98
C THR A 156 8.06 5.78 -5.45
N GLY A 157 7.37 6.63 -4.68
CA GLY A 157 7.31 8.07 -4.95
C GLY A 157 8.69 8.71 -4.91
N TRP A 158 9.50 8.37 -3.89
CA TRP A 158 10.85 8.90 -3.76
C TRP A 158 11.77 8.45 -4.90
N LEU A 159 11.70 7.17 -5.28
CA LEU A 159 12.43 6.67 -6.44
C LEU A 159 12.00 7.38 -7.73
N SER A 160 10.71 7.67 -7.89
CA SER A 160 10.18 8.34 -9.08
C SER A 160 10.68 9.78 -9.22
N LEU A 161 11.01 10.46 -8.11
CA LEU A 161 11.69 11.76 -8.15
C LEU A 161 13.13 11.64 -8.68
N ASN A 162 13.82 10.55 -8.33
CA ASN A 162 15.23 10.33 -8.68
C ASN A 162 15.44 9.88 -10.13
N VAL A 163 14.41 9.30 -10.76
CA VAL A 163 14.54 8.67 -12.07
C VAL A 163 14.06 9.61 -13.17
N ALA A 164 14.73 9.56 -14.33
CA ALA A 164 14.40 10.39 -15.49
C ALA A 164 13.05 10.02 -16.13
N THR A 165 12.67 8.73 -16.11
CA THR A 165 11.51 8.21 -16.84
C THR A 165 10.58 7.38 -15.94
N ALA A 166 9.27 7.60 -16.07
CA ALA A 166 8.22 6.88 -15.33
C ALA A 166 8.29 5.36 -15.51
N SER A 167 8.60 4.90 -16.73
CA SER A 167 8.68 3.48 -17.08
C SER A 167 9.76 2.75 -16.29
N ILE A 168 10.91 3.39 -16.10
CA ILE A 168 12.05 2.86 -15.34
C ILE A 168 11.66 2.76 -13.86
N ALA A 169 11.05 3.82 -13.29
CA ALA A 169 10.58 3.79 -11.91
C ALA A 169 9.55 2.67 -11.67
N LYS A 170 8.58 2.48 -12.57
CA LYS A 170 7.60 1.37 -12.53
C LYS A 170 8.28 0.00 -12.60
N ALA A 171 9.28 -0.17 -13.48
CA ALA A 171 9.99 -1.44 -13.62
C ALA A 171 10.82 -1.76 -12.37
N HIS A 172 11.53 -0.77 -11.81
CA HIS A 172 12.32 -0.96 -10.59
C HIS A 172 11.44 -1.23 -9.37
N SER A 173 10.31 -0.52 -9.21
CA SER A 173 9.42 -0.75 -8.08
C SER A 173 8.81 -2.16 -8.12
N ARG A 174 8.40 -2.64 -9.30
CA ARG A 174 7.94 -4.02 -9.49
C ARG A 174 9.03 -5.04 -9.18
N ARG A 175 10.24 -4.85 -9.70
CA ARG A 175 11.37 -5.76 -9.46
C ARG A 175 11.75 -5.80 -7.98
N LEU A 176 11.81 -4.64 -7.32
CA LEU A 176 12.11 -4.55 -5.90
C LEU A 176 11.04 -5.26 -5.07
N PHE A 177 9.76 -5.02 -5.37
CA PHE A 177 8.66 -5.71 -4.70
C PHE A 177 8.71 -7.22 -4.89
N LEU A 178 8.87 -7.68 -6.15
CA LEU A 178 8.97 -9.11 -6.45
C LEU A 178 10.18 -9.75 -5.77
N LEU A 179 11.32 -9.05 -5.72
CA LEU A 179 12.51 -9.52 -5.03
C LEU A 179 12.25 -9.66 -3.53
N VAL A 180 11.63 -8.66 -2.89
CA VAL A 180 11.25 -8.74 -1.47
C VAL A 180 10.27 -9.90 -1.23
N LEU A 181 9.25 -10.05 -2.08
CA LEU A 181 8.29 -11.14 -1.97
C LEU A 181 8.97 -12.51 -2.11
N VAL A 182 9.85 -12.67 -3.10
CA VAL A 182 10.63 -13.91 -3.30
C VAL A 182 11.54 -14.18 -2.11
N LEU A 183 12.21 -13.16 -1.56
CA LEU A 183 13.03 -13.32 -0.36
C LEU A 183 12.21 -13.76 0.83
N VAL A 184 11.02 -13.20 1.04
CA VAL A 184 10.11 -13.62 2.12
C VAL A 184 9.62 -15.05 1.91
N LEU A 185 9.23 -15.41 0.69
CA LEU A 185 8.80 -16.78 0.37
C LEU A 185 9.94 -17.79 0.52
N MET A 186 11.14 -17.44 0.08
CA MET A 186 12.35 -18.26 0.26
C MET A 186 12.71 -18.37 1.74
N TRP A 187 12.59 -17.30 2.50
CA TRP A 187 12.79 -17.32 3.95
C TRP A 187 11.82 -18.30 4.62
N ILE A 188 10.52 -18.21 4.32
CA ILE A 188 9.51 -19.13 4.90
C ILE A 188 9.79 -20.58 4.49
N ARG A 189 10.19 -20.81 3.24
CA ARG A 189 10.45 -22.15 2.70
C ARG A 189 11.73 -22.78 3.27
N LEU A 190 12.81 -22.00 3.36
CA LEU A 190 14.14 -22.45 3.76
C LEU A 190 14.41 -22.29 5.26
N ALA A 191 13.51 -21.63 6.00
CA ALA A 191 13.64 -21.48 7.45
C ALA A 191 13.77 -22.86 8.13
N PRO A 192 14.71 -23.03 9.06
CA PRO A 192 14.80 -24.24 9.87
C PRO A 192 13.48 -24.52 10.61
N GLU A 193 13.17 -25.80 10.87
CA GLU A 193 11.93 -26.21 11.57
C GLU A 193 11.80 -25.61 12.99
N SER A 194 12.92 -25.27 13.62
CA SER A 194 12.91 -24.51 14.89
C SER A 194 12.32 -23.11 14.70
N TRP A 195 12.71 -22.41 13.64
CA TRP A 195 12.20 -21.08 13.31
C TRP A 195 10.73 -21.12 12.89
N LYS A 196 10.32 -22.12 12.08
CA LYS A 196 8.91 -22.29 11.71
C LYS A 196 8.03 -22.49 12.93
N ARG A 197 8.47 -23.27 13.92
CA ARG A 197 7.76 -23.43 15.20
C ARG A 197 7.69 -22.14 16.00
N VAL A 198 8.78 -21.37 16.08
CA VAL A 198 8.78 -20.07 16.77
C VAL A 198 7.80 -19.11 16.08
N VAL A 199 7.83 -19.02 14.76
CA VAL A 199 6.91 -18.17 13.99
C VAL A 199 5.47 -18.65 14.18
N GLY A 200 5.20 -19.94 14.06
CA GLY A 200 3.87 -20.52 14.28
C GLY A 200 3.32 -20.21 15.68
N ASN A 201 4.15 -20.32 16.71
CA ASN A 201 3.76 -19.99 18.08
C ASN A 201 3.48 -18.49 18.28
N ARG A 202 4.14 -17.61 17.49
CA ARG A 202 3.89 -16.15 17.53
C ARG A 202 2.71 -15.72 16.67
N LEU A 203 2.24 -16.56 15.75
CA LEU A 203 1.06 -16.30 14.91
C LEU A 203 -0.26 -16.69 15.58
N ILE A 204 -0.23 -17.14 16.83
CA ILE A 204 -1.43 -17.47 17.63
C ILE A 204 -2.23 -16.19 17.92
N PRO A 205 -3.58 -16.24 17.95
CA PRO A 205 -4.41 -15.13 18.39
C PRO A 205 -3.95 -14.58 19.75
N GLY A 206 -3.49 -13.32 19.78
CA GLY A 206 -3.00 -12.64 20.98
C GLY A 206 -1.51 -12.28 20.91
N GLU A 207 -0.67 -13.20 20.43
CA GLU A 207 0.78 -12.98 20.31
C GLU A 207 1.16 -12.22 19.04
N ILE A 208 0.35 -12.35 17.97
CA ILE A 208 0.61 -11.70 16.68
C ILE A 208 0.77 -10.18 16.80
N SER A 209 0.02 -9.55 17.71
CA SER A 209 0.08 -8.11 17.96
C SER A 209 1.46 -7.64 18.42
N PHE A 210 2.19 -8.45 19.19
CA PHE A 210 3.53 -8.09 19.69
C PHE A 210 4.56 -7.98 18.57
N VAL A 211 4.37 -8.70 17.45
CA VAL A 211 5.28 -8.66 16.31
C VAL A 211 4.79 -7.65 15.27
N VAL A 212 3.49 -7.67 14.98
CA VAL A 212 2.91 -6.88 13.90
C VAL A 212 2.87 -5.39 14.24
N LEU A 213 2.52 -5.00 15.46
CA LEU A 213 2.39 -3.58 15.81
C LEU A 213 3.73 -2.83 15.75
N PRO A 214 4.84 -3.31 16.34
CA PRO A 214 6.13 -2.63 16.21
C PRO A 214 6.60 -2.54 14.76
N LEU A 215 6.40 -3.61 13.97
CA LEU A 215 6.75 -3.62 12.56
C LEU A 215 5.92 -2.60 11.76
N ALA A 216 4.61 -2.56 11.97
CA ALA A 216 3.72 -1.61 11.32
C ALA A 216 4.05 -0.16 11.70
N LEU A 217 4.36 0.10 12.97
CA LEU A 217 4.81 1.41 13.45
C LEU A 217 6.12 1.83 12.79
N LEU A 218 7.11 0.93 12.71
CA LEU A 218 8.39 1.18 12.05
C LEU A 218 8.19 1.51 10.57
N LEU A 219 7.42 0.69 9.84
CA LEU A 219 7.14 0.90 8.42
C LEU A 219 6.38 2.21 8.18
N THR A 220 5.39 2.53 9.01
CA THR A 220 4.63 3.78 8.93
C THR A 220 5.55 4.98 9.16
N TRP A 221 6.39 4.93 10.20
CA TRP A 221 7.33 5.99 10.52
C TRP A 221 8.34 6.22 9.39
N LEU A 222 8.95 5.16 8.87
CA LEU A 222 9.86 5.24 7.72
C LEU A 222 9.15 5.79 6.48
N GLY A 223 7.94 5.34 6.18
CA GLY A 223 7.13 5.84 5.06
C GLY A 223 6.87 7.34 5.17
N LEU A 224 6.47 7.82 6.35
CA LEU A 224 6.25 9.25 6.61
C LEU A 224 7.54 10.08 6.48
N LEU A 225 8.68 9.57 6.93
CA LEU A 225 9.97 10.24 6.75
C LEU A 225 10.33 10.37 5.27
N ILE A 226 10.17 9.30 4.48
CA ILE A 226 10.44 9.30 3.05
C ILE A 226 9.50 10.27 2.32
N ILE A 227 8.22 10.31 2.71
CA ILE A 227 7.26 11.28 2.14
C ILE A 227 7.70 12.71 2.42
N ARG A 228 8.11 13.01 3.67
CA ARG A 228 8.60 14.34 4.05
C ARG A 228 9.87 14.72 3.31
N ALA A 229 10.82 13.81 3.16
CA ALA A 229 12.03 14.02 2.38
C ALA A 229 11.67 14.34 0.91
N GLY A 230 10.76 13.56 0.30
CA GLY A 230 10.28 13.78 -1.06
C GLY A 230 9.61 15.13 -1.27
N SER A 231 8.80 15.57 -0.30
CA SER A 231 8.19 16.90 -0.31
C SER A 231 9.21 18.02 -0.31
N ARG A 232 10.27 17.92 0.52
CA ARG A 232 11.33 18.95 0.61
C ARG A 232 12.10 19.05 -0.70
N ARG A 233 12.55 17.92 -1.22
CA ARG A 233 13.30 17.89 -2.48
C ARG A 233 12.51 18.49 -3.63
N ARG A 234 11.21 18.20 -3.72
CA ARG A 234 10.37 18.79 -4.77
C ARG A 234 10.21 20.31 -4.62
N ALA A 235 10.24 20.82 -3.40
CA ALA A 235 10.25 22.27 -3.17
C ALA A 235 11.57 22.89 -3.65
N GLU A 236 12.70 22.26 -3.34
CA GLU A 236 14.03 22.70 -3.81
C GLU A 236 14.13 22.71 -5.35
N ASP A 237 13.60 21.67 -6.01
CA ASP A 237 13.57 21.58 -7.48
C ASP A 237 12.70 22.67 -8.12
N ALA A 238 11.69 23.20 -7.40
CA ALA A 238 10.81 24.26 -7.88
C ALA A 238 11.45 25.65 -7.79
N GLU A 239 12.38 25.87 -6.87
CA GLU A 239 13.10 27.14 -6.69
C GLU A 239 14.30 27.28 -7.64
N GLY A 240 14.95 26.16 -7.99
CA GLY A 240 16.16 26.14 -8.83
C GLY A 240 16.09 26.86 -10.19
N PRO A 241 14.96 26.86 -10.93
CA PRO A 241 14.86 27.57 -12.22
C PRO A 241 14.81 29.10 -12.10
N LEU A 242 14.30 29.63 -10.99
CA LEU A 242 14.12 31.08 -10.79
C LEU A 242 15.44 31.81 -10.55
N LEU A 243 16.41 31.13 -9.95
CA LEU A 243 17.75 31.68 -9.66
C LEU A 243 18.68 31.79 -10.88
N LYS A 244 18.28 31.27 -12.05
CA LYS A 244 19.10 31.31 -13.28
C LYS A 244 18.74 32.46 -14.23
N LEU A 245 17.80 33.31 -13.82
CA LEU A 245 17.28 34.41 -14.64
C LEU A 245 17.82 35.80 -14.22
N ASP A 246 18.71 35.85 -13.23
CA ASP A 246 19.46 37.02 -12.78
C ASP A 246 20.94 36.91 -13.16
#